data_AF-A0A1A8P1K4-F1
#
_entry.id   AF-A0A1A8P1K4-F1
#
_cell.length_a   1.000
_cell.length_b   1.000
_cell.length_c   1.000
_cell.angle_alpha   90.00
_cell.angle_beta   90.00
_cell.angle_gamma   90.00
#
_symmetry.space_group_name_H-M   'P 1'
#
loop_
_entity.id
_entity.type
_entity.pdbx_description
1 polymer ?
#
loop_
_entity_poly.entity_id
_entity_poly.type
_entity_poly.pdbx_seq_one_letter_code
_entity_poly.pdbx_strand_id
1 'polypeptide(L)'
;AKEILKTFEKKDSKMKSAAATNLSFIYFQEKDFDQADKYADLAMSADHYNSAALTNKGNTVFVKQDYEKAAEFYKEALRNDSLCTESLHNLGLAYKRLNHLEESLDCFLKLHAILKNSDQVMYQLADIYELMGDRQQAIKWLMQVICVTPTDPHVLARLGKLHNDEGDKSQALQYYTESFRLFPCKIDVIEWLGVHYIESQFFEKATQYFERATLIQPTQVKWQLIVASCYRKSGNYQKALETYKGIHRKFPENVDCLRVLVRLSTDMDLKEVQEYATKLKKAEKMKEIREQKVKSGQGNTAGGRREGSGGSADSNHSSGSNRGERLSAKMRSLTVSNEPYEADSQKELDASYMDPLGPQIERPKTSAMKRVDDDDDFGDEELGDDLLPE
;
A
#
# COMPACT_ATOMS: atom_id res chain seq x y z
N ALA A 1 -8.95 -28.79 16.60
CA ALA A 1 -10.10 -27.86 16.67
C ALA A 1 -11.25 -28.30 15.75
N LYS A 2 -11.07 -28.32 14.41
CA LYS A 2 -12.12 -28.71 13.45
C LYS A 2 -12.75 -30.08 13.72
N GLU A 3 -11.94 -31.11 13.96
CA GLU A 3 -12.43 -32.46 14.25
C GLU A 3 -13.29 -32.52 15.51
N ILE A 4 -12.93 -31.75 16.54
CA ILE A 4 -13.69 -31.64 17.78
C ILE A 4 -15.03 -30.98 17.51
N LEU A 5 -15.07 -29.87 16.76
CA LEU A 5 -16.31 -29.16 16.42
C LEU A 5 -17.27 -30.01 15.59
N LYS A 6 -16.76 -30.85 14.68
CA LYS A 6 -17.58 -31.80 13.91
C LYS A 6 -18.29 -32.83 14.79
N THR A 7 -17.74 -33.19 15.96
CA THR A 7 -18.42 -34.11 16.89
C THR A 7 -19.72 -33.52 17.49
N PHE A 8 -19.87 -32.20 17.48
CA PHE A 8 -21.05 -31.51 18.00
C PHE A 8 -22.20 -31.43 16.97
N GLU A 9 -21.99 -31.87 15.72
CA GLU A 9 -23.03 -31.89 14.68
C GLU A 9 -24.25 -32.76 15.04
N LYS A 10 -24.07 -33.74 15.92
CA LYS A 10 -25.10 -34.70 16.36
C LYS A 10 -25.80 -34.31 17.67
N LYS A 11 -25.47 -33.15 18.25
CA LYS A 11 -26.00 -32.68 19.54
C LYS A 11 -27.13 -31.66 19.33
N ASP A 12 -27.61 -31.08 20.43
CA ASP A 12 -28.71 -30.10 20.45
C ASP A 12 -28.58 -28.99 19.40
N SER A 13 -29.72 -28.50 18.89
CA SER A 13 -29.78 -27.54 17.77
C SER A 13 -28.93 -26.28 18.00
N LYS A 14 -28.91 -25.77 19.23
CA LYS A 14 -28.11 -24.58 19.60
C LYS A 14 -26.59 -24.87 19.59
N MET A 15 -26.18 -26.02 20.13
CA MET A 15 -24.78 -26.44 20.13
C MET A 15 -24.30 -26.75 18.73
N LYS A 16 -25.17 -27.32 17.90
CA LYS A 16 -24.94 -27.54 16.46
C LYS A 16 -24.75 -26.22 15.71
N SER A 17 -25.60 -25.21 15.94
CA SER A 17 -25.44 -23.89 15.33
C SER A 17 -24.11 -23.25 15.72
N ALA A 18 -23.80 -23.16 17.01
CA ALA A 18 -22.55 -22.57 17.49
C ALA A 18 -21.29 -23.29 16.95
N ALA A 19 -21.32 -24.63 16.89
CA ALA A 19 -20.23 -25.40 16.30
C ALA A 19 -20.08 -25.15 14.79
N ALA A 20 -21.19 -25.08 14.06
CA ALA A 20 -21.20 -24.78 12.63
C ALA A 20 -20.72 -23.34 12.34
N THR A 21 -21.13 -22.36 13.15
CA THR A 21 -20.66 -20.97 13.06
C THR A 21 -19.13 -20.89 13.22
N ASN A 22 -18.59 -21.56 14.24
CA ASN A 22 -17.15 -21.60 14.46
C ASN A 22 -16.40 -22.35 13.34
N LEU A 23 -16.97 -23.44 12.82
CA LEU A 23 -16.39 -24.16 11.67
C LEU A 23 -16.34 -23.28 10.43
N SER A 24 -17.44 -22.58 10.12
CA SER A 24 -17.53 -21.65 8.99
C SER A 24 -16.44 -20.58 9.08
N PHE A 25 -16.27 -19.97 10.25
CA PHE A 25 -15.22 -18.97 10.49
C PHE A 25 -13.81 -19.53 10.29
N ILE A 26 -13.52 -20.73 10.79
CA ILE A 26 -12.20 -21.37 10.63
C ILE A 26 -11.91 -21.65 9.14
N TYR A 27 -12.87 -22.21 8.39
CA TYR A 27 -12.67 -22.44 6.95
C TYR A 27 -12.50 -21.14 6.17
N PHE A 28 -13.21 -20.09 6.58
CA PHE A 28 -13.07 -18.76 5.99
C PHE A 28 -11.65 -18.19 6.19
N GLN A 29 -11.08 -18.33 7.39
CA GLN A 29 -9.68 -17.93 7.66
C GLN A 29 -8.66 -18.73 6.85
N GLU A 30 -8.94 -20.02 6.61
CA GLU A 30 -8.11 -20.89 5.77
C GLU A 30 -8.25 -20.61 4.26
N LYS A 31 -9.12 -19.69 3.87
CA LYS A 31 -9.46 -19.34 2.48
C LYS A 31 -10.18 -20.47 1.72
N ASP A 32 -10.73 -21.45 2.43
CA ASP A 32 -11.63 -22.46 1.85
C ASP A 32 -13.07 -21.94 1.91
N PHE A 33 -13.39 -21.08 0.94
CA PHE A 33 -14.67 -20.37 0.91
C PHE A 33 -15.87 -21.30 0.61
N ASP A 34 -15.65 -22.40 -0.12
CA ASP A 34 -16.71 -23.35 -0.46
C ASP A 34 -17.17 -24.13 0.77
N GLN A 35 -16.24 -24.56 1.62
CA GLN A 35 -16.59 -25.18 2.90
C GLN A 35 -17.16 -24.15 3.86
N ALA A 36 -16.59 -22.95 3.94
CA ALA A 36 -17.10 -21.88 4.79
C ALA A 36 -18.58 -21.58 4.50
N ASP A 37 -18.97 -21.53 3.22
CA ASP A 37 -20.34 -21.30 2.76
C ASP A 37 -21.29 -22.43 3.18
N LYS A 38 -20.87 -23.70 3.01
CA LYS A 38 -21.65 -24.86 3.45
C LYS A 38 -21.90 -24.86 4.96
N TYR A 39 -20.87 -24.60 5.75
CA TYR A 39 -21.04 -24.56 7.22
C TYR A 39 -21.79 -23.31 7.67
N ALA A 40 -21.73 -22.19 6.94
CA ALA A 40 -22.56 -21.02 7.19
C ALA A 40 -24.05 -21.33 6.95
N ASP A 41 -24.39 -22.03 5.86
CA ASP A 41 -25.76 -22.47 5.58
C ASP A 41 -26.27 -23.45 6.65
N LEU A 42 -25.42 -24.38 7.08
CA LEU A 42 -25.76 -25.28 8.18
C LEU A 42 -26.01 -24.52 9.49
N ALA A 43 -25.18 -23.52 9.80
CA ALA A 43 -25.35 -22.70 11.01
C ALA A 43 -26.66 -21.90 10.98
N MET A 44 -26.97 -21.27 9.84
CA MET A 44 -28.20 -20.50 9.61
C MET A 44 -29.45 -21.39 9.65
N SER A 45 -29.40 -22.58 9.06
CA SER A 45 -30.52 -23.54 9.10
C SER A 45 -30.81 -24.09 10.49
N ALA A 46 -29.79 -24.15 11.37
CA ALA A 46 -29.93 -24.64 12.73
C ALA A 46 -30.42 -23.56 13.71
N ASP A 47 -30.03 -22.30 13.49
CA ASP A 47 -30.53 -21.15 14.24
C ASP A 47 -30.42 -19.88 13.38
N HIS A 48 -31.57 -19.42 12.88
CA HIS A 48 -31.66 -18.23 12.04
C HIS A 48 -31.57 -16.92 12.84
N TYR A 49 -31.73 -16.96 14.17
CA TYR A 49 -31.58 -15.78 15.03
C TYR A 49 -30.12 -15.54 15.45
N ASN A 50 -29.22 -16.47 15.14
CA ASN A 50 -27.80 -16.34 15.44
C ASN A 50 -27.15 -15.30 14.52
N SER A 51 -26.93 -14.09 15.05
CA SER A 51 -26.30 -12.97 14.30
C SER A 51 -24.95 -13.36 13.70
N ALA A 52 -24.08 -14.05 14.46
CA ALA A 52 -22.77 -14.47 13.98
C ALA A 52 -22.83 -15.49 12.82
N ALA A 53 -23.86 -16.34 12.77
CA ALA A 53 -24.06 -17.26 11.64
C ALA A 53 -24.41 -16.49 10.35
N LEU A 54 -25.30 -15.50 10.47
CA LEU A 54 -25.67 -14.60 9.37
C LEU A 54 -24.49 -13.73 8.93
N THR A 55 -23.67 -13.23 9.86
CA THR A 55 -22.42 -12.52 9.54
C THR A 55 -21.48 -13.40 8.72
N ASN A 56 -21.26 -14.65 9.14
CA ASN A 56 -20.39 -15.57 8.42
C ASN A 56 -20.93 -15.89 7.01
N LYS A 57 -22.25 -16.05 6.87
CA LYS A 57 -22.87 -16.20 5.55
C LYS A 57 -22.64 -14.96 4.69
N GLY A 58 -22.89 -13.76 5.23
CA GLY A 58 -22.58 -12.49 4.57
C GLY A 58 -21.12 -12.40 4.13
N ASN A 59 -20.17 -12.82 4.97
CA ASN A 59 -18.73 -12.81 4.66
C ASN A 59 -18.40 -13.71 3.46
N THR A 60 -18.98 -14.92 3.40
CA THR A 60 -18.76 -15.83 2.27
C THR A 60 -19.31 -15.28 0.96
N VAL A 61 -20.47 -14.62 1.00
CA VAL A 61 -21.09 -13.97 -0.16
C VAL A 61 -20.31 -12.72 -0.59
N PHE A 62 -19.80 -11.95 0.38
CA PHE A 62 -18.93 -10.79 0.14
C PHE A 62 -17.65 -11.17 -0.63
N VAL A 63 -17.02 -12.30 -0.27
CA VAL A 63 -15.84 -12.80 -1.00
C VAL A 63 -16.18 -13.22 -2.42
N LYS A 64 -17.40 -13.72 -2.66
CA LYS A 64 -17.92 -14.00 -4.00
C LYS A 64 -18.27 -12.74 -4.82
N GLN A 65 -18.02 -11.55 -4.27
CA GLN A 65 -18.26 -10.23 -4.89
C GLN A 65 -19.73 -9.87 -5.09
N ASP A 66 -20.65 -10.59 -4.47
CA ASP A 66 -22.08 -10.26 -4.47
C ASP A 66 -22.38 -9.38 -3.25
N TYR A 67 -22.06 -8.09 -3.37
CA TYR A 67 -22.08 -7.16 -2.24
C TYR A 67 -23.51 -6.80 -1.82
N GLU A 68 -24.48 -6.80 -2.73
CA GLU A 68 -25.88 -6.55 -2.42
C GLU A 68 -26.44 -7.63 -1.50
N LYS A 69 -26.27 -8.91 -1.85
CA LYS A 69 -26.73 -10.02 -0.99
C LYS A 69 -25.97 -10.07 0.33
N ALA A 70 -24.68 -9.78 0.32
CA ALA A 70 -23.90 -9.69 1.56
C ALA A 70 -24.49 -8.63 2.51
N ALA A 71 -24.87 -7.46 1.98
CA ALA A 71 -25.50 -6.40 2.76
C ALA A 71 -26.87 -6.81 3.33
N GLU A 72 -27.67 -7.60 2.60
CA GLU A 72 -28.93 -8.16 3.11
C GLU A 72 -28.70 -9.06 4.33
N PHE A 73 -27.75 -9.99 4.26
CA PHE A 73 -27.41 -10.87 5.39
C PHE A 73 -26.89 -10.10 6.61
N TYR A 74 -26.06 -9.06 6.40
CA TYR A 74 -25.61 -8.24 7.52
C TYR A 74 -26.73 -7.40 8.14
N LYS A 75 -27.66 -6.88 7.33
CA LYS A 75 -28.86 -6.19 7.85
C LYS A 75 -29.73 -7.13 8.67
N GLU A 76 -29.89 -8.37 8.23
CA GLU A 76 -30.62 -9.39 8.98
C GLU A 76 -29.92 -9.73 10.30
N ALA A 77 -28.60 -9.87 10.28
CA ALA A 77 -27.80 -10.06 11.49
C ALA A 77 -28.01 -8.91 12.49
N LEU A 78 -28.05 -7.66 12.02
CA LEU A 78 -28.29 -6.47 12.84
C LEU A 78 -29.73 -6.33 13.35
N ARG A 79 -30.72 -6.92 12.66
CA ARG A 79 -32.10 -7.01 13.17
C ARG A 79 -32.19 -7.95 14.37
N ASN A 80 -31.41 -9.03 14.35
CA ASN A 80 -31.36 -10.00 15.45
C ASN A 80 -30.51 -9.49 16.62
N ASP A 81 -29.37 -8.87 16.33
CA ASP A 81 -28.48 -8.25 17.30
C ASP A 81 -27.98 -6.90 16.80
N SER A 82 -28.59 -5.83 17.31
CA SER A 82 -28.27 -4.45 16.91
C SER A 82 -26.88 -3.99 17.33
N LEU A 83 -26.23 -4.70 18.27
CA LEU A 83 -24.90 -4.35 18.80
C LEU A 83 -23.78 -5.21 18.19
N CYS A 84 -24.09 -6.06 17.21
CA CYS A 84 -23.11 -6.88 16.53
C CYS A 84 -22.15 -6.00 15.69
N THR A 85 -20.99 -5.69 16.29
CA THR A 85 -19.98 -4.80 15.72
C THR A 85 -19.38 -5.34 14.42
N GLU A 86 -19.19 -6.66 14.32
CA GLU A 86 -18.67 -7.33 13.12
C GLU A 86 -19.62 -7.15 11.92
N SER A 87 -20.92 -7.40 12.13
CA SER A 87 -21.94 -7.20 11.09
C SER A 87 -22.03 -5.74 10.67
N LEU A 88 -21.95 -4.81 11.62
CA LEU A 88 -22.01 -3.38 11.34
C LEU A 88 -20.79 -2.91 10.54
N HIS A 89 -19.59 -3.39 10.89
CA HIS A 89 -18.36 -3.13 10.15
C HIS A 89 -18.45 -3.68 8.71
N ASN A 90 -18.87 -4.93 8.57
CA ASN A 90 -18.93 -5.59 7.26
C ASN A 90 -20.03 -5.03 6.37
N LEU A 91 -21.15 -4.59 6.95
CA LEU A 91 -22.19 -3.84 6.23
C LEU A 91 -21.66 -2.50 5.70
N GLY A 92 -20.94 -1.73 6.54
CA GLY A 92 -20.29 -0.50 6.11
C GLY A 92 -19.31 -0.74 4.95
N LEU A 93 -18.52 -1.81 5.01
CA LEU A 93 -17.60 -2.18 3.94
C LEU A 93 -18.33 -2.60 2.65
N ALA A 94 -19.43 -3.35 2.76
CA ALA A 94 -20.27 -3.72 1.61
C ALA A 94 -20.84 -2.48 0.92
N TYR A 95 -21.38 -1.53 1.68
CA TYR A 95 -21.85 -0.26 1.12
C TYR A 95 -20.75 0.55 0.47
N LYS A 96 -19.54 0.57 1.04
CA LYS A 96 -18.38 1.23 0.42
C LYS A 96 -18.05 0.61 -0.94
N ARG A 97 -18.13 -0.72 -1.09
CA ARG A 97 -17.90 -1.42 -2.36
C ARG A 97 -19.01 -1.17 -3.39
N LEU A 98 -20.24 -1.01 -2.93
CA LEU A 98 -21.39 -0.62 -3.74
C LEU A 98 -21.42 0.88 -4.09
N ASN A 99 -20.44 1.66 -3.63
CA ASN A 99 -20.38 3.11 -3.80
C ASN A 99 -21.53 3.87 -3.10
N HIS A 100 -22.21 3.23 -2.15
CA HIS A 100 -23.23 3.84 -1.28
C HIS A 100 -22.54 4.50 -0.08
N LEU A 101 -21.84 5.61 -0.33
CA LEU A 101 -20.94 6.22 0.66
C LEU A 101 -21.67 6.76 1.90
N GLU A 102 -22.87 7.33 1.75
CA GLU A 102 -23.66 7.86 2.87
C GLU A 102 -24.14 6.76 3.83
N GLU A 103 -24.63 5.63 3.29
CA GLU A 103 -25.03 4.47 4.11
C GLU A 103 -23.82 3.82 4.80
N SER A 104 -22.68 3.79 4.11
CA SER A 104 -21.42 3.33 4.69
C SER A 104 -21.00 4.22 5.87
N LEU A 105 -21.07 5.54 5.69
CA LEU A 105 -20.73 6.52 6.72
C LEU A 105 -21.59 6.33 7.98
N ASP A 106 -22.91 6.19 7.84
CA ASP A 106 -23.81 5.96 8.98
C ASP A 106 -23.46 4.67 9.75
N CYS A 107 -23.12 3.59 9.03
CA CYS A 107 -22.68 2.34 9.66
C CYS A 107 -21.41 2.54 10.49
N PHE A 108 -20.39 3.22 9.93
CA PHE A 108 -19.13 3.44 10.64
C PHE A 108 -19.24 4.47 11.77
N LEU A 109 -20.11 5.47 11.67
CA LEU A 109 -20.40 6.41 12.77
C LEU A 109 -21.10 5.71 13.94
N LYS A 110 -22.07 4.84 13.65
CA LYS A 110 -22.68 3.96 14.67
C LYS A 110 -21.65 3.04 15.30
N LEU A 111 -20.75 2.46 14.49
CA LEU A 111 -19.68 1.61 14.99
C LEU A 111 -18.71 2.38 15.88
N HIS A 112 -18.35 3.61 15.52
CA HIS A 112 -17.52 4.49 16.33
C HIS A 112 -18.20 4.87 17.66
N ALA A 113 -19.52 5.05 17.69
CA ALA A 113 -20.25 5.30 18.93
C ALA A 113 -20.13 4.12 19.93
N ILE A 114 -20.05 2.88 19.42
CA ILE A 114 -19.83 1.66 20.21
C ILE A 114 -18.34 1.50 20.56
N LEU A 115 -17.44 1.69 19.59
CA LEU A 115 -16.00 1.49 19.67
C LEU A 115 -15.25 2.82 19.57
N LYS A 116 -15.38 3.66 20.61
CA LYS A 116 -14.92 5.06 20.60
C LYS A 116 -13.44 5.26 20.29
N ASN A 117 -12.58 4.31 20.63
CA ASN A 117 -11.12 4.44 20.50
C ASN A 117 -10.52 3.45 19.49
N SER A 118 -11.31 2.94 18.54
CA SER A 118 -10.77 2.07 17.50
C SER A 118 -10.18 2.89 16.36
N ASP A 119 -8.85 2.82 16.23
CA ASP A 119 -8.05 3.36 15.13
C ASP A 119 -8.54 2.87 13.76
N GLN A 120 -8.87 1.58 13.65
CA GLN A 120 -9.38 0.97 12.43
C GLN A 120 -10.70 1.61 11.97
N VAL A 121 -11.62 1.87 12.89
CA VAL A 121 -12.92 2.49 12.58
C VAL A 121 -12.74 3.94 12.15
N MET A 122 -11.94 4.71 12.89
CA MET A 122 -11.61 6.11 12.54
C MET A 122 -10.92 6.20 11.17
N TYR A 123 -10.04 5.24 10.85
CA TYR A 123 -9.39 5.16 9.54
C TYR A 123 -10.40 4.90 8.41
N GLN A 124 -11.36 3.99 8.61
CA GLN A 124 -12.42 3.76 7.62
C GLN A 124 -13.31 4.98 7.42
N LEU A 125 -13.63 5.73 8.48
CA LEU A 125 -14.37 7.00 8.37
C LEU A 125 -13.61 8.00 7.50
N ALA A 126 -12.30 8.18 7.74
CA ALA A 126 -11.47 9.05 6.92
C ALA A 126 -11.44 8.63 5.44
N ASP A 127 -11.31 7.31 5.18
CA ASP A 127 -11.31 6.76 3.81
C ASP A 127 -12.63 7.02 3.09
N ILE A 128 -13.77 6.94 3.80
CA ILE A 128 -15.09 7.25 3.22
C ILE A 128 -15.21 8.73 2.90
N TYR A 129 -14.79 9.63 3.81
CA TYR A 129 -14.80 11.07 3.53
C TYR A 129 -13.88 11.44 2.34
N GLU A 130 -12.72 10.78 2.22
CA GLU A 130 -11.83 10.95 1.06
C GLU A 130 -12.53 10.53 -0.25
N LEU A 131 -13.24 9.39 -0.25
CA LEU A 131 -14.02 8.92 -1.40
C LEU A 131 -15.20 9.85 -1.74
N MET A 132 -15.80 10.50 -0.74
CA MET A 132 -16.85 11.52 -0.93
C MET A 132 -16.28 12.86 -1.44
N GLY A 133 -14.96 13.03 -1.44
CA GLY A 133 -14.28 14.28 -1.81
C GLY A 133 -14.21 15.32 -0.68
N ASP A 134 -14.70 15.00 0.52
CA ASP A 134 -14.60 15.89 1.69
C ASP A 134 -13.25 15.69 2.40
N ARG A 135 -12.23 16.35 1.84
CA ARG A 135 -10.85 16.23 2.27
C ARG A 135 -10.62 16.77 3.69
N GLN A 136 -11.33 17.83 4.06
CA GLN A 136 -11.20 18.47 5.37
C GLN A 136 -11.68 17.55 6.49
N GLN A 137 -12.79 16.83 6.30
CA GLN A 137 -13.25 15.84 7.27
C GLN A 137 -12.32 14.63 7.33
N ALA A 138 -11.80 14.17 6.19
CA ALA A 138 -10.83 13.08 6.16
C ALA A 138 -9.57 13.41 6.99
N ILE A 139 -9.04 14.64 6.88
CA ILE A 139 -7.90 15.11 7.69
C ILE A 139 -8.24 15.08 9.18
N LYS A 140 -9.41 15.62 9.58
CA LYS A 140 -9.83 15.63 11.00
C LYS A 140 -9.89 14.22 11.59
N TRP A 141 -10.45 13.26 10.86
CA TRP A 141 -10.51 11.87 11.31
C TRP A 141 -9.13 11.23 11.40
N LEU A 142 -8.23 11.45 10.43
CA LEU A 142 -6.87 10.92 10.50
C LEU A 142 -6.03 11.57 11.60
N MET A 143 -6.25 12.84 11.92
CA MET A 143 -5.63 13.48 13.08
C MET A 143 -6.05 12.79 14.39
N GLN A 144 -7.32 12.40 14.51
CA GLN A 144 -7.77 11.60 15.67
C GLN A 144 -7.10 10.23 15.70
N VAL A 145 -6.91 9.57 14.55
CA VAL A 145 -6.15 8.32 14.46
C VAL A 145 -4.74 8.49 15.00
N ILE A 146 -4.02 9.57 14.62
CA ILE A 146 -2.67 9.85 15.14
C ILE A 146 -2.67 10.05 16.66
N CYS A 147 -3.72 10.64 17.25
CA CYS A 147 -3.81 10.78 18.70
C CYS A 147 -3.89 9.42 19.43
N VAL A 148 -4.48 8.40 18.79
CA VAL A 148 -4.58 7.04 19.35
C VAL A 148 -3.33 6.22 19.02
N THR A 149 -2.89 6.27 17.77
CA THR A 149 -1.76 5.51 17.23
C THR A 149 -0.78 6.44 16.51
N PRO A 150 0.13 7.12 17.25
CA PRO A 150 1.04 8.11 16.66
C PRO A 150 2.16 7.48 15.81
N THR A 151 2.33 6.17 15.88
CA THR A 151 3.43 5.44 15.25
C THR A 151 3.07 4.76 13.93
N ASP A 152 1.84 4.92 13.42
CA ASP A 152 1.46 4.31 12.14
C ASP A 152 2.00 5.13 10.94
N PRO A 153 2.97 4.61 10.19
CA PRO A 153 3.53 5.31 9.03
C PRO A 153 2.51 5.47 7.89
N HIS A 154 1.50 4.61 7.81
CA HIS A 154 0.50 4.64 6.73
C HIS A 154 -0.45 5.82 6.88
N VAL A 155 -0.88 6.11 8.11
CA VAL A 155 -1.72 7.25 8.45
C VAL A 155 -0.96 8.55 8.20
N LEU A 156 0.30 8.64 8.63
CA LEU A 156 1.16 9.80 8.39
C LEU A 156 1.35 10.07 6.89
N ALA A 157 1.62 9.02 6.11
CA ALA A 157 1.75 9.16 4.65
C ALA A 157 0.44 9.61 3.99
N ARG A 158 -0.72 9.12 4.47
CA ARG A 158 -2.02 9.53 3.95
C ARG A 158 -2.29 11.00 4.29
N LEU A 159 -2.03 11.45 5.50
CA LEU A 159 -2.13 12.88 5.87
C LEU A 159 -1.19 13.76 5.04
N GLY A 160 0.05 13.32 4.81
CA GLY A 160 0.98 14.00 3.90
C GLY A 160 0.39 14.19 2.50
N LYS A 161 -0.26 13.15 1.96
CA LYS A 161 -0.97 13.22 0.67
C LYS A 161 -2.18 14.16 0.74
N LEU A 162 -2.94 14.11 1.84
CA LEU A 162 -4.08 14.98 2.06
C LEU A 162 -3.71 16.46 2.01
N HIS A 163 -2.71 16.87 2.79
CA HIS A 163 -2.20 18.24 2.80
C HIS A 163 -1.53 18.65 1.49
N ASN A 164 -0.83 17.74 0.81
CA ASN A 164 -0.23 18.03 -0.49
C ASN A 164 -1.29 18.44 -1.52
N ASP A 165 -2.40 17.71 -1.58
CA ASP A 165 -3.45 18.00 -2.56
C ASP A 165 -4.31 19.21 -2.13
N GLU A 166 -4.29 19.62 -0.86
CA GLU A 166 -4.81 20.93 -0.41
C GLU A 166 -3.88 22.11 -0.78
N GLY A 167 -2.64 21.83 -1.18
CA GLY A 167 -1.62 22.83 -1.52
C GLY A 167 -0.64 23.16 -0.39
N ASP A 168 -0.87 22.63 0.82
CA ASP A 168 -0.03 22.83 2.00
C ASP A 168 1.22 21.94 1.97
N LYS A 169 2.13 22.22 1.02
CA LYS A 169 3.40 21.47 0.83
C LYS A 169 4.27 21.42 2.09
N SER A 170 4.19 22.43 2.97
CA SER A 170 4.99 22.51 4.20
C SER A 170 4.58 21.47 5.23
N GLN A 171 3.28 21.31 5.48
CA GLN A 171 2.73 20.29 6.38
C GLN A 171 2.91 18.90 5.78
N ALA A 172 2.70 18.77 4.46
CA ALA A 172 2.94 17.54 3.74
C ALA A 172 4.39 17.04 3.96
N LEU A 173 5.38 17.92 3.86
CA LEU A 173 6.78 17.57 4.10
C LEU A 173 7.02 17.07 5.52
N GLN A 174 6.41 17.70 6.53
CA GLN A 174 6.56 17.26 7.91
C GLN A 174 6.01 15.83 8.09
N TYR A 175 4.78 15.58 7.65
CA TYR A 175 4.16 14.26 7.78
C TYR A 175 4.87 13.17 6.97
N TYR A 176 5.31 13.48 5.75
CA TYR A 176 6.09 12.53 4.94
C TYR A 176 7.47 12.24 5.53
N THR A 177 8.14 13.24 6.12
CA THR A 177 9.44 13.04 6.78
C THR A 177 9.29 12.15 8.02
N GLU A 178 8.25 12.38 8.82
CA GLU A 178 7.95 11.53 9.99
C GLU A 178 7.54 10.11 9.57
N SER A 179 6.71 9.97 8.53
CA SER A 179 6.37 8.65 7.95
C SER A 179 7.61 7.90 7.48
N PHE A 180 8.53 8.59 6.77
CA PHE A 180 9.78 8.01 6.31
C PHE A 180 10.70 7.61 7.46
N ARG A 181 10.76 8.41 8.55
CA ARG A 181 11.55 8.06 9.75
C ARG A 181 11.10 6.75 10.35
N LEU A 182 9.79 6.51 10.41
CA LEU A 182 9.21 5.29 11.00
C LEU A 182 9.29 4.09 10.04
N PHE A 183 8.97 4.28 8.77
CA PHE A 183 9.00 3.21 7.77
C PHE A 183 9.63 3.67 6.45
N PRO A 184 10.95 3.51 6.32
CA PRO A 184 11.72 4.04 5.20
C PRO A 184 11.70 3.11 3.96
N CYS A 185 10.64 2.31 3.80
CA CYS A 185 10.47 1.36 2.69
C CYS A 185 9.25 1.68 1.81
N LYS A 186 8.42 2.68 2.19
CA LYS A 186 7.26 3.06 1.40
C LYS A 186 7.68 3.93 0.21
N ILE A 187 7.50 3.40 -1.00
CA ILE A 187 7.96 4.02 -2.24
C ILE A 187 7.23 5.34 -2.49
N ASP A 188 5.91 5.42 -2.28
CA ASP A 188 5.12 6.64 -2.50
C ASP A 188 5.69 7.84 -1.72
N VAL A 189 6.11 7.60 -0.47
CA VAL A 189 6.69 8.62 0.41
C VAL A 189 8.09 9.03 -0.07
N ILE A 190 8.90 8.05 -0.47
CA ILE A 190 10.25 8.29 -1.01
C ILE A 190 10.18 9.08 -2.31
N GLU A 191 9.24 8.74 -3.20
CA GLU A 191 9.00 9.44 -4.45
C GLU A 191 8.60 10.89 -4.19
N TRP A 192 7.62 11.12 -3.33
CA TRP A 192 7.17 12.48 -3.01
C TRP A 192 8.30 13.32 -2.38
N LEU A 193 9.02 12.79 -1.39
CA LEU A 193 10.14 13.50 -0.75
C LEU A 193 11.26 13.80 -1.75
N GLY A 194 11.60 12.82 -2.59
CA GLY A 194 12.62 12.98 -3.62
C GLY A 194 12.26 14.05 -4.65
N VAL A 195 11.01 14.06 -5.13
CA VAL A 195 10.50 15.08 -6.06
C VAL A 195 10.49 16.46 -5.39
N HIS A 196 10.02 16.55 -4.15
CA HIS A 196 10.03 17.82 -3.40
C HIS A 196 11.45 18.40 -3.28
N TYR A 197 12.46 17.58 -3.00
CA TYR A 197 13.85 18.04 -2.95
C TYR A 197 14.44 18.38 -4.32
N ILE A 198 13.98 17.74 -5.41
CA ILE A 198 14.34 18.13 -6.78
C ILE A 198 13.76 19.51 -7.11
N GLU A 199 12.48 19.75 -6.80
CA GLU A 199 11.82 21.05 -6.99
C GLU A 199 12.55 22.15 -6.20
N SER A 200 12.98 21.83 -4.98
CA SER A 200 13.74 22.73 -4.12
C SER A 200 15.22 22.86 -4.50
N GLN A 201 15.66 22.25 -5.61
CA GLN A 201 17.05 22.23 -6.11
C GLN A 201 18.09 21.57 -5.17
N PHE A 202 17.66 20.85 -4.13
CA PHE A 202 18.53 20.08 -3.24
C PHE A 202 18.79 18.67 -3.77
N PHE A 203 19.51 18.58 -4.88
CA PHE A 203 19.74 17.30 -5.59
C PHE A 203 20.49 16.25 -4.76
N GLU A 204 21.40 16.65 -3.87
CA GLU A 204 22.15 15.72 -3.01
C GLU A 204 21.24 14.96 -2.05
N LYS A 205 20.30 15.66 -1.41
CA LYS A 205 19.31 15.02 -0.52
C LYS A 205 18.36 14.13 -1.31
N ALA A 206 17.87 14.61 -2.46
CA ALA A 206 17.01 13.83 -3.34
C ALA A 206 17.67 12.50 -3.77
N THR A 207 18.97 12.54 -4.05
CA THR A 207 19.74 11.35 -4.44
C THR A 207 19.68 10.26 -3.38
N GLN A 208 19.81 10.61 -2.09
CA GLN A 208 19.74 9.63 -0.98
C GLN A 208 18.39 8.91 -0.91
N TYR A 209 17.29 9.63 -1.16
CA TYR A 209 15.94 9.05 -1.21
C TYR A 209 15.79 8.10 -2.41
N PHE A 210 16.20 8.52 -3.60
CA PHE A 210 16.08 7.68 -4.80
C PHE A 210 17.04 6.49 -4.81
N GLU A 211 18.24 6.61 -4.24
CA GLU A 211 19.12 5.47 -4.01
C GLU A 211 18.42 4.41 -3.16
N ARG A 212 17.68 4.83 -2.12
CA ARG A 212 16.86 3.90 -1.34
C ARG A 212 15.75 3.25 -2.16
N ALA A 213 15.09 4.00 -3.04
CA ALA A 213 14.11 3.43 -3.99
C ALA A 213 14.74 2.36 -4.90
N THR A 214 15.99 2.56 -5.36
CA THR A 214 16.69 1.55 -6.18
C THR A 214 16.98 0.25 -5.43
N LEU A 215 17.17 0.31 -4.10
CA LEU A 215 17.34 -0.88 -3.27
C LEU A 215 16.03 -1.65 -3.08
N ILE A 216 14.90 -0.95 -2.98
CA ILE A 216 13.57 -1.54 -2.80
C ILE A 216 13.07 -2.15 -4.12
N GLN A 217 13.24 -1.44 -5.24
CA GLN A 217 12.83 -1.87 -6.58
C GLN A 217 14.02 -1.90 -7.55
N PRO A 218 14.91 -2.90 -7.46
CA PRO A 218 16.11 -2.98 -8.29
C PRO A 218 15.81 -3.29 -9.77
N THR A 219 14.63 -3.84 -10.05
CA THR A 219 14.15 -4.16 -11.40
C THR A 219 13.69 -2.93 -12.16
N GLN A 220 13.30 -1.86 -11.45
CA GLN A 220 12.73 -0.67 -12.05
C GLN A 220 13.84 0.33 -12.42
N VAL A 221 14.06 0.52 -13.73
CA VAL A 221 15.12 1.40 -14.25
C VAL A 221 14.86 2.88 -13.94
N LYS A 222 13.59 3.27 -13.78
CA LYS A 222 13.15 4.65 -13.46
C LYS A 222 13.98 5.27 -12.33
N TRP A 223 14.13 4.57 -11.21
CA TRP A 223 14.83 5.10 -10.03
C TRP A 223 16.32 5.34 -10.29
N GLN A 224 16.97 4.43 -11.02
CA GLN A 224 18.39 4.56 -11.36
C GLN A 224 18.62 5.76 -12.30
N LEU A 225 17.70 6.00 -13.24
CA LEU A 225 17.76 7.17 -14.11
C LEU A 225 17.55 8.48 -13.35
N ILE A 226 16.63 8.50 -12.39
CA ILE A 226 16.42 9.70 -11.55
C ILE A 226 17.69 10.00 -10.75
N VAL A 227 18.33 9.00 -10.12
CA VAL A 227 19.61 9.17 -9.42
C VAL A 227 20.69 9.75 -10.34
N ALA A 228 20.86 9.19 -11.54
CA ALA A 228 21.84 9.69 -12.51
C ALA A 228 21.49 11.11 -13.01
N SER A 229 20.19 11.44 -13.10
CA SER A 229 19.70 12.78 -13.42
C SER A 229 19.99 13.79 -12.30
N CYS A 230 19.84 13.37 -11.04
CA CYS A 230 20.22 14.18 -9.87
C CYS A 230 21.72 14.50 -9.89
N TYR A 231 22.60 13.53 -10.16
CA TYR A 231 24.04 13.79 -10.29
C TYR A 231 24.37 14.77 -11.43
N ARG A 232 23.63 14.69 -12.54
CA ARG A 232 23.79 15.63 -13.66
C ARG A 232 23.37 17.04 -13.25
N LYS A 233 22.20 17.18 -12.61
CA LYS A 233 21.68 18.48 -12.12
C LYS A 233 22.52 19.07 -10.99
N SER A 234 23.18 18.24 -10.18
CA SER A 234 24.13 18.70 -9.15
C SER A 234 25.49 19.13 -9.72
N GLY A 235 25.67 19.13 -11.05
CA GLY A 235 26.92 19.50 -11.72
C GLY A 235 28.00 18.40 -11.71
N ASN A 236 27.71 17.21 -11.16
CA ASN A 236 28.68 16.11 -11.10
C ASN A 236 28.61 15.24 -12.36
N TYR A 237 29.00 15.82 -13.50
CA TYR A 237 28.87 15.21 -14.82
C TYR A 237 29.66 13.91 -14.98
N GLN A 238 30.82 13.78 -14.31
CA GLN A 238 31.64 12.57 -14.35
C GLN A 238 30.92 11.38 -13.71
N LYS A 239 30.44 11.53 -12.47
CA LYS A 239 29.66 10.49 -11.79
C LYS A 239 28.35 10.19 -12.52
N ALA A 240 27.69 11.21 -13.06
CA ALA A 240 26.48 11.03 -13.87
C ALA A 240 26.77 10.14 -15.09
N LEU A 241 27.86 10.40 -15.83
CA LEU A 241 28.22 9.59 -16.99
C LEU A 241 28.55 8.14 -16.61
N GLU A 242 29.31 7.92 -15.54
CA GLU A 242 29.63 6.57 -15.07
C GLU A 242 28.36 5.79 -14.69
N THR A 243 27.45 6.43 -13.95
CA THR A 243 26.17 5.82 -13.56
C THR A 243 25.30 5.52 -14.78
N TYR A 244 25.17 6.44 -15.74
CA TYR A 244 24.45 6.18 -16.99
C TYR A 244 25.08 5.03 -17.82
N LYS A 245 26.40 4.97 -17.94
CA LYS A 245 27.09 3.84 -18.61
C LYS A 245 26.81 2.53 -17.87
N GLY A 246 26.80 2.55 -16.54
CA GLY A 246 26.43 1.39 -15.71
C GLY A 246 24.98 0.93 -15.92
N ILE A 247 24.05 1.88 -16.02
CA ILE A 247 22.63 1.61 -16.33
C ILE A 247 22.49 1.01 -17.72
N HIS A 248 23.15 1.58 -18.73
CA HIS A 248 23.09 1.07 -20.10
C HIS A 248 23.66 -0.35 -20.24
N ARG A 249 24.70 -0.71 -19.47
CA ARG A 249 25.22 -2.09 -19.43
C ARG A 249 24.19 -3.09 -18.90
N LYS A 250 23.37 -2.68 -17.93
CA LYS A 250 22.30 -3.52 -17.35
C LYS A 250 21.05 -3.53 -18.23
N PHE A 251 20.72 -2.40 -18.85
CA PHE A 251 19.50 -2.17 -19.63
C PHE A 251 19.85 -1.52 -20.98
N PRO A 252 20.37 -2.31 -21.94
CA PRO A 252 20.86 -1.77 -23.21
C PRO A 252 19.77 -1.20 -24.12
N GLU A 253 18.52 -1.62 -23.92
CA GLU A 253 17.37 -1.23 -24.75
C GLU A 253 16.62 0.02 -24.24
N ASN A 254 17.04 0.59 -23.10
CA ASN A 254 16.33 1.75 -22.54
C ASN A 254 16.62 3.02 -23.36
N VAL A 255 15.58 3.53 -24.03
CA VAL A 255 15.63 4.72 -24.90
C VAL A 255 16.00 5.98 -24.12
N ASP A 256 15.45 6.16 -22.92
CA ASP A 256 15.66 7.38 -22.13
C ASP A 256 17.12 7.48 -21.66
N CYS A 257 17.70 6.35 -21.25
CA CYS A 257 19.11 6.26 -20.89
C CYS A 257 20.02 6.62 -22.08
N LEU A 258 19.73 6.08 -23.26
CA LEU A 258 20.50 6.34 -24.49
C LEU A 258 20.39 7.80 -24.92
N ARG A 259 19.21 8.41 -24.84
CA ARG A 259 18.99 9.82 -25.17
C ARG A 259 19.84 10.74 -24.30
N VAL A 260 19.84 10.49 -22.98
CA VAL A 260 20.64 11.27 -22.04
C VAL A 260 22.13 11.02 -22.22
N LEU A 261 22.56 9.78 -22.50
CA LEU A 261 23.96 9.48 -22.81
C LEU A 261 24.47 10.21 -24.04
N VAL A 262 23.68 10.25 -25.13
CA VAL A 262 24.04 11.00 -26.34
C VAL A 262 24.23 12.48 -25.99
N ARG A 263 23.25 13.10 -25.34
CA ARG A 263 23.31 14.52 -24.94
C ARG A 263 24.52 14.81 -24.04
N LEU A 264 24.74 14.00 -23.02
CA LEU A 264 25.86 14.19 -22.10
C LEU A 264 27.21 13.97 -22.79
N SER A 265 27.29 13.02 -23.72
CA SER A 265 28.50 12.76 -24.49
C SER A 265 28.81 13.85 -25.52
N THR A 266 27.79 14.52 -26.08
CA THR A 266 27.97 15.69 -26.94
C THR A 266 28.44 16.89 -26.13
N ASP A 267 27.85 17.12 -24.96
CA ASP A 267 28.20 18.25 -24.10
C ASP A 267 29.65 18.17 -23.58
N MET A 268 30.23 16.95 -23.51
CA MET A 268 31.62 16.71 -23.09
C MET A 268 32.58 16.33 -24.23
N ASP A 269 32.17 16.49 -25.49
CA ASP A 269 32.98 16.19 -26.69
C ASP A 269 33.65 14.80 -26.70
N LEU A 270 32.90 13.77 -26.30
CA LEU A 270 33.40 12.40 -26.28
C LEU A 270 33.27 11.72 -27.64
N LYS A 271 34.29 10.94 -28.04
CA LYS A 271 34.28 10.20 -29.31
C LYS A 271 33.19 9.12 -29.40
N GLU A 272 32.69 8.65 -28.25
CA GLU A 272 31.67 7.60 -28.15
C GLU A 272 30.26 8.04 -28.59
N VAL A 273 30.04 9.34 -28.88
CA VAL A 273 28.73 9.90 -29.28
C VAL A 273 28.10 9.13 -30.44
N GLN A 274 28.89 8.83 -31.48
CA GLN A 274 28.38 8.17 -32.68
C GLN A 274 27.87 6.76 -32.39
N GLU A 275 28.52 6.04 -31.46
CA GLU A 275 28.10 4.70 -31.06
C GLU A 275 26.76 4.74 -30.31
N TYR A 276 26.60 5.65 -29.34
CA TYR A 276 25.33 5.79 -28.62
C TYR A 276 24.20 6.28 -29.53
N ALA A 277 24.49 7.18 -30.48
CA ALA A 277 23.50 7.66 -31.45
C ALA A 277 22.99 6.55 -32.38
N THR A 278 23.86 5.65 -32.83
CA THR A 278 23.42 4.49 -33.64
C THR A 278 22.62 3.48 -32.81
N LYS A 279 22.97 3.27 -31.54
CA LYS A 279 22.21 2.43 -30.60
C LYS A 279 20.83 3.03 -30.30
N LEU A 280 20.73 4.34 -30.10
CA LEU A 280 19.48 5.05 -29.90
C LEU A 280 18.51 4.83 -31.07
N LYS A 281 18.98 5.08 -32.31
CA LYS A 281 18.15 4.86 -33.52
C LYS A 281 17.65 3.42 -33.65
N LYS A 282 18.44 2.43 -33.21
CA LYS A 282 18.01 1.02 -33.19
C LYS A 282 16.97 0.77 -32.10
N ALA A 283 17.17 1.29 -30.90
CA ALA A 283 16.24 1.14 -29.77
C ALA A 283 14.88 1.80 -30.05
N GLU A 284 14.88 3.00 -30.64
CA GLU A 284 13.66 3.73 -31.02
C GLU A 284 12.85 2.95 -32.07
N LYS A 285 13.52 2.46 -33.12
CA LYS A 285 12.86 1.61 -34.14
C LYS A 285 12.26 0.34 -33.52
N MET A 286 12.97 -0.31 -32.60
CA MET A 286 12.46 -1.51 -31.93
C MET A 286 11.25 -1.20 -31.03
N LYS A 287 11.27 -0.07 -30.32
CA LYS A 287 10.14 0.41 -29.51
C LYS A 287 8.91 0.70 -30.39
N GLU A 288 9.10 1.40 -31.49
CA GLU A 288 8.03 1.73 -32.44
C GLU A 288 7.38 0.48 -33.04
N ILE A 289 8.18 -0.51 -33.46
CA ILE A 289 7.68 -1.80 -33.95
C ILE A 289 6.87 -2.53 -32.86
N ARG A 290 7.32 -2.47 -31.59
CA ARG A 290 6.61 -3.10 -30.47
C ARG A 290 5.27 -2.42 -30.19
N GLU A 291 5.22 -1.09 -30.22
CA GLU A 291 4.00 -0.31 -30.03
C GLU A 291 2.99 -0.55 -31.17
N GLN A 292 3.45 -0.60 -32.42
CA GLN A 292 2.61 -0.95 -33.56
C GLN A 292 2.00 -2.34 -33.43
N LYS A 293 2.78 -3.33 -32.95
CA LYS A 293 2.26 -4.68 -32.66
C LYS A 293 1.20 -4.68 -31.57
N VAL A 294 1.40 -3.93 -30.48
CA VAL A 294 0.40 -3.82 -29.39
C VAL A 294 -0.90 -3.17 -29.89
N LYS A 295 -0.81 -2.10 -30.68
CA LYS A 295 -1.97 -1.44 -31.30
C LYS A 295 -2.70 -2.37 -32.27
N SER A 296 -1.98 -3.14 -33.09
CA SER A 296 -2.58 -4.13 -34.00
C SER A 296 -3.21 -5.33 -33.28
N GLY A 297 -2.68 -5.70 -32.09
CA GLY A 297 -3.20 -6.79 -31.27
C GLY A 297 -4.47 -6.43 -30.50
N GLN A 298 -4.63 -5.17 -30.08
CA GLN A 298 -5.87 -4.68 -29.46
C GLN A 298 -7.01 -4.47 -30.47
N GLY A 299 -6.70 -4.30 -31.76
CA GLY A 299 -7.70 -4.21 -32.83
C GLY A 299 -8.34 -5.54 -33.25
N ASN A 300 -7.73 -6.68 -32.90
CA ASN A 300 -8.16 -8.01 -33.39
C ASN A 300 -9.00 -8.83 -32.39
N THR A 301 -9.33 -8.30 -31.21
CA THR A 301 -10.26 -8.96 -30.26
C THR A 301 -11.73 -8.57 -30.45
N ALA A 302 -12.05 -7.71 -31.43
CA ALA A 302 -13.42 -7.23 -31.68
C ALA A 302 -14.08 -7.77 -32.98
N GLY A 303 -13.52 -8.81 -33.63
CA GLY A 303 -14.08 -9.29 -34.90
C GLY A 303 -13.74 -10.75 -35.20
N GLY A 304 -14.43 -11.69 -34.55
CA GLY A 304 -14.20 -13.11 -34.81
C GLY A 304 -15.11 -14.11 -34.11
N ARG A 305 -16.37 -13.76 -33.81
CA ARG A 305 -17.40 -14.79 -33.55
C ARG A 305 -17.99 -15.22 -34.89
N ARG A 306 -17.39 -16.24 -35.50
CA ARG A 306 -18.07 -17.07 -36.49
C ARG A 306 -18.33 -18.43 -35.86
N GLU A 307 -19.61 -18.70 -35.69
CA GLU A 307 -20.15 -20.02 -35.36
C GLU A 307 -19.68 -21.04 -36.39
N GLY A 308 -19.26 -22.20 -35.90
CA GLY A 308 -18.78 -23.32 -36.70
C GLY A 308 -18.78 -24.58 -35.84
N SER A 309 -19.97 -25.18 -35.74
CA SER A 309 -20.21 -26.52 -35.19
C SER A 309 -19.47 -27.60 -35.98
N GLY A 310 -18.92 -28.60 -35.29
CA GLY A 310 -18.64 -29.90 -35.89
C GLY A 310 -17.46 -30.67 -35.29
N GLY A 311 -17.77 -31.80 -34.64
CA GLY A 311 -16.96 -33.03 -34.80
C GLY A 311 -16.14 -33.49 -33.60
N SER A 312 -16.63 -34.56 -32.97
CA SER A 312 -16.09 -35.32 -31.85
C SER A 312 -14.86 -36.19 -32.14
N ALA A 313 -14.27 -36.68 -31.03
CA ALA A 313 -13.41 -37.87 -30.86
C ALA A 313 -11.92 -37.67 -31.27
N ASP A 314 -10.92 -38.06 -30.49
CA ASP A 314 -10.81 -39.25 -29.66
C ASP A 314 -9.81 -39.11 -28.51
N SER A 315 -10.10 -39.85 -27.45
CA SER A 315 -9.30 -40.09 -26.26
C SER A 315 -8.37 -41.29 -26.43
N ASN A 316 -7.10 -41.21 -26.03
CA ASN A 316 -6.52 -42.22 -25.13
C ASN A 316 -5.12 -41.87 -24.60
N HIS A 317 -5.04 -41.93 -23.26
CA HIS A 317 -3.97 -42.40 -22.38
C HIS A 317 -2.49 -42.19 -22.71
N SER A 318 -1.78 -41.54 -21.76
CA SER A 318 -0.74 -42.26 -21.01
C SER A 318 -0.47 -41.63 -19.64
N SER A 319 -0.47 -42.51 -18.64
CA SER A 319 -0.05 -42.36 -17.25
C SER A 319 1.38 -41.88 -17.07
N GLY A 320 1.60 -40.98 -16.11
CA GLY A 320 2.92 -40.57 -15.65
C GLY A 320 2.88 -40.08 -14.21
N SER A 321 2.85 -41.02 -13.28
CA SER A 321 3.12 -40.79 -11.86
C SER A 321 4.49 -40.14 -11.69
N ASN A 322 4.58 -38.98 -11.04
CA ASN A 322 5.77 -38.66 -10.26
C ASN A 322 5.45 -37.83 -9.01
N ARG A 323 5.89 -38.43 -7.91
CA ARG A 323 5.85 -37.97 -6.52
C ARG A 323 6.40 -36.56 -6.37
N GLY A 324 5.70 -35.78 -5.56
CA GLY A 324 6.25 -34.56 -4.97
C GLY A 324 7.25 -34.90 -3.86
N GLU A 325 8.48 -34.42 -4.02
CA GLU A 325 9.45 -34.33 -2.93
C GLU A 325 9.29 -32.99 -2.22
N ARG A 326 8.70 -33.06 -1.02
CA ARG A 326 8.74 -31.99 -0.02
C ARG A 326 10.12 -31.99 0.63
N LEU A 327 10.87 -30.90 0.46
CA LEU A 327 12.06 -30.63 1.24
C LEU A 327 11.66 -30.19 2.65
N SER A 328 11.93 -31.07 3.62
CA SER A 328 11.82 -30.83 5.06
C SER A 328 13.02 -30.02 5.55
N ALA A 329 12.80 -28.78 5.98
CA ALA A 329 13.77 -28.01 6.76
C ALA A 329 13.55 -28.24 8.26
N LYS A 330 14.54 -28.88 8.88
CA LYS A 330 14.64 -29.21 10.31
C LYS A 330 14.81 -27.92 11.12
N MET A 331 13.83 -27.55 11.95
CA MET A 331 14.03 -26.54 12.99
C MET A 331 14.85 -27.14 14.15
N ARG A 332 15.93 -26.45 14.51
CA ARG A 332 16.73 -26.74 15.70
C ARG A 332 15.93 -26.40 16.95
N SER A 333 15.83 -27.37 17.84
CA SER A 333 15.36 -27.23 19.22
C SER A 333 16.34 -26.35 20.01
N LEU A 334 15.84 -25.26 20.58
CA LEU A 334 16.54 -24.51 21.62
C LEU A 334 16.31 -25.18 22.97
N THR A 335 17.39 -25.31 23.72
CA THR A 335 17.51 -25.94 25.02
C THR A 335 16.78 -25.14 26.10
N VAL A 336 15.96 -25.85 26.87
CA VAL A 336 15.36 -25.41 28.13
C VAL A 336 16.46 -25.29 29.18
N SER A 337 16.69 -24.09 29.70
CA SER A 337 17.43 -23.89 30.95
C SER A 337 16.43 -23.71 32.09
N ASN A 338 16.44 -24.69 33.00
CA ASN A 338 15.78 -24.65 34.29
C ASN A 338 16.54 -23.70 35.22
N GLU A 339 15.94 -22.57 35.62
CA GLU A 339 16.21 -21.96 36.93
C GLU A 339 14.90 -21.42 37.54
N PRO A 340 14.69 -21.61 38.85
CA PRO A 340 13.44 -21.28 39.53
C PRO A 340 13.29 -19.78 39.78
N TYR A 341 12.09 -19.28 39.54
CA TYR A 341 11.68 -17.90 39.82
C TYR A 341 11.43 -17.72 41.32
N GLU A 342 12.36 -17.06 42.02
CA GLU A 342 12.12 -16.55 43.38
C GLU A 342 11.37 -15.22 43.30
N ALA A 343 10.21 -15.18 43.94
CA ALA A 343 9.48 -13.95 44.21
C ALA A 343 10.07 -13.31 45.46
N ASP A 344 10.58 -12.08 45.35
CA ASP A 344 10.88 -11.27 46.52
C ASP A 344 10.36 -9.83 46.42
N SER A 345 10.05 -9.39 47.62
CA SER A 345 9.24 -8.33 48.19
C SER A 345 9.39 -6.89 47.71
N GLN A 346 8.29 -6.17 47.96
CA GLN A 346 8.08 -4.72 47.87
C GLN A 346 9.25 -3.94 48.52
N LYS A 347 9.85 -3.02 47.76
CA LYS A 347 10.63 -1.89 48.31
C LYS A 347 10.10 -0.58 47.76
N GLU A 348 9.99 0.36 48.69
CA GLU A 348 9.35 1.67 48.57
C GLU A 348 10.07 2.58 47.58
N LEU A 349 9.27 3.39 46.88
CA LEU A 349 9.69 4.39 45.89
C LEU A 349 10.32 5.61 46.57
N ASP A 350 11.61 5.82 46.35
CA ASP A 350 12.29 7.09 46.67
C ASP A 350 12.34 7.96 45.40
N ALA A 351 11.52 9.00 45.38
CA ALA A 351 11.39 9.93 44.26
C ALA A 351 12.27 11.17 44.48
N SER A 352 13.53 11.09 44.04
CA SER A 352 14.31 12.30 43.74
C SER A 352 15.00 12.16 42.38
N TYR A 353 14.46 12.85 41.38
CA TYR A 353 15.05 12.96 40.05
C TYR A 353 15.86 14.26 39.99
N MET A 354 17.18 14.14 39.84
CA MET A 354 18.08 15.26 39.57
C MET A 354 18.49 15.23 38.09
N ASP A 355 18.13 16.28 37.35
CA ASP A 355 18.41 16.43 35.92
C ASP A 355 19.94 16.58 35.68
N PRO A 356 20.59 15.68 34.90
CA PRO A 356 22.03 15.73 34.66
C PRO A 356 22.51 16.93 33.83
N LEU A 357 21.60 17.74 33.27
CA LEU A 357 21.92 18.77 32.28
C LEU A 357 21.87 20.21 32.79
N GLY A 358 21.46 20.46 34.04
CA GLY A 358 21.37 21.81 34.60
C GLY A 358 20.36 22.74 33.89
N PRO A 359 20.07 23.94 34.43
CA PRO A 359 19.05 24.81 33.87
C PRO A 359 19.47 25.39 32.50
N GLN A 360 18.53 25.37 31.54
CA GLN A 360 18.75 25.84 30.17
C GLN A 360 19.04 27.35 30.09
N ILE A 361 20.03 27.71 29.28
CA ILE A 361 20.40 29.11 28.98
C ILE A 361 19.37 29.73 28.04
N GLU A 362 18.79 30.87 28.43
CA GLU A 362 17.88 31.66 27.59
C GLU A 362 18.59 32.18 26.32
N ARG A 363 17.98 31.99 25.16
CA ARG A 363 18.50 32.48 23.87
C ARG A 363 18.26 33.99 23.73
N PRO A 364 19.26 34.77 23.29
CA PRO A 364 19.07 36.20 23.04
C PRO A 364 18.18 36.44 21.83
N LYS A 365 17.16 37.28 22.01
CA LYS A 365 16.28 37.78 20.94
C LYS A 365 17.02 38.86 20.14
N THR A 366 17.25 38.62 18.86
CA THR A 366 17.66 39.66 17.91
C THR A 366 16.58 39.84 16.85
N SER A 367 15.88 40.97 16.94
CA SER A 367 15.05 41.54 15.89
C SER A 367 15.79 42.69 15.22
N ALA A 368 15.45 42.93 13.94
CA ALA A 368 15.64 44.14 13.14
C ALA A 368 16.85 44.19 12.18
N MET A 369 16.58 43.99 10.89
CA MET A 369 16.96 44.88 9.77
C MET A 369 16.23 44.38 8.51
N LYS A 370 15.33 45.15 7.91
CA LYS A 370 15.45 46.37 7.07
C LYS A 370 15.57 45.99 5.59
N ARG A 371 14.54 46.39 4.84
CA ARG A 371 14.40 46.29 3.38
C ARG A 371 15.57 46.97 2.67
N VAL A 372 16.07 46.32 1.64
CA VAL A 372 16.83 46.93 0.54
C VAL A 372 16.24 46.35 -0.73
N ASP A 373 15.65 47.23 -1.52
CA ASP A 373 15.35 47.05 -2.93
C ASP A 373 16.69 47.01 -3.67
N ASP A 374 16.91 46.01 -4.53
CA ASP A 374 17.85 46.12 -5.65
C ASP A 374 17.36 45.21 -6.77
N ASP A 375 17.16 45.85 -7.91
CA ASP A 375 16.83 45.28 -9.21
C ASP A 375 17.98 44.37 -9.68
N ASP A 376 17.68 43.13 -10.06
CA ASP A 376 18.54 42.35 -10.95
C ASP A 376 17.68 41.57 -11.95
N ASP A 377 17.70 42.14 -13.16
CA ASP A 377 17.16 41.68 -14.42
C ASP A 377 17.93 40.44 -14.90
N PHE A 378 17.31 39.25 -14.83
CA PHE A 378 17.78 38.06 -15.53
C PHE A 378 16.60 37.21 -16.01
N GLY A 379 16.17 37.51 -17.23
CA GLY A 379 16.00 36.56 -18.32
C GLY A 379 15.16 35.31 -18.06
N ASP A 380 13.90 35.40 -18.48
CA ASP A 380 12.99 34.29 -18.76
C ASP A 380 13.63 33.26 -19.72
N GLU A 381 13.89 32.05 -19.23
CA GLU A 381 13.96 30.86 -20.08
C GLU A 381 12.92 29.84 -19.61
N GLU A 382 11.84 29.80 -20.39
CA GLU A 382 10.70 28.90 -20.37
C GLU A 382 11.15 27.42 -20.30
N LEU A 383 10.99 26.81 -19.12
CA LEU A 383 11.33 25.41 -18.86
C LEU A 383 10.10 24.53 -19.15
N GLY A 384 10.18 23.70 -20.20
CA GLY A 384 9.08 22.82 -20.62
C GLY A 384 8.70 21.73 -19.59
N ASP A 385 7.39 21.61 -19.37
CA ASP A 385 6.67 20.73 -18.43
C ASP A 385 6.53 19.25 -18.87
N ASP A 386 7.63 18.54 -19.12
CA ASP A 386 7.55 17.15 -19.63
C ASP A 386 8.21 16.07 -18.74
N LEU A 387 8.25 16.28 -17.42
CA LEU A 387 8.86 15.29 -16.49
C LEU A 387 8.00 14.87 -15.29
N LEU A 388 6.70 15.12 -15.30
CA LEU A 388 5.76 14.52 -14.34
C LEU A 388 4.73 13.69 -15.10
N PRO A 389 4.52 12.41 -14.75
CA PRO A 389 3.45 11.61 -15.35
C PRO A 389 2.08 12.11 -14.88
N GLU A 390 1.14 12.25 -15.83
CA GLU A 390 -0.30 12.40 -15.57
C GLU A 390 -0.87 11.29 -14.67
#